data_AF-A0A3A9YFG1-F1
#
_entry.id   AF-A0A3A9YFG1-F1
#
_cell.length_a   1.000
_cell.length_b   1.000
_cell.length_c   1.000
_cell.angle_alpha   90.00
_cell.angle_beta   90.00
_cell.angle_gamma   90.00
#
_symmetry.space_group_name_H-M   'P 1'
#
loop_
_entity.id
_entity.type
_entity.pdbx_description
1 polymer ?
#
loop_
_entity_poly.entity_id
_entity_poly.type
_entity_poly.pdbx_seq_one_letter_code
_entity_poly.pdbx_strand_id
1 'polypeptide(L)'
;MTRRSGRPRGRWCPEYGSRLKPRARPGAVFCSPACRARHWRMVRRTKARVAVIRSGPDGEAVCPVCGTPWAAGVERRADAVYCSPRCRTRAWRDRQAFAEPSQ
;
A
#
# COMPACT_ATOMS: atom_id res chain seq x y z
N MET A 1 33.92 21.17 12.12
CA MET A 1 33.21 21.98 11.11
C MET A 1 32.58 21.07 10.06
N THR A 2 31.34 20.63 10.25
CA THR A 2 30.62 19.83 9.25
C THR A 2 30.21 20.72 8.09
N ARG A 3 30.83 20.52 6.92
CA ARG A 3 30.40 21.15 5.67
C ARG A 3 28.93 20.78 5.43
N ARG A 4 28.02 21.73 5.64
CA ARG A 4 26.67 21.69 5.08
C ARG A 4 26.84 21.57 3.56
N SER A 5 26.70 20.36 3.05
CA SER A 5 26.58 20.07 1.63
C SER A 5 25.29 20.70 1.12
N GLY A 6 25.35 22.01 0.83
CA GLY A 6 24.27 22.75 0.22
C GLY A 6 23.92 22.10 -1.11
N ARG A 7 22.74 21.50 -1.21
CA ARG A 7 22.22 21.01 -2.48
C ARG A 7 22.32 22.15 -3.51
N PRO A 8 22.83 21.89 -4.73
CA PRO A 8 22.93 22.94 -5.74
C PRO A 8 21.56 23.58 -5.99
N ARG A 9 21.56 24.90 -6.17
CA ARG A 9 20.34 25.69 -6.43
C ARG A 9 19.63 25.14 -7.68
N GLY A 10 18.37 24.74 -7.54
CA GLY A 10 17.60 24.15 -8.63
C GLY A 10 16.36 23.42 -8.12
N ARG A 11 15.38 23.19 -9.01
CA ARG A 11 14.21 22.35 -8.70
C ARG A 11 14.58 20.88 -8.88
N TRP A 12 14.13 20.03 -7.97
CA TRP A 12 14.47 18.62 -7.91
C TRP A 12 13.20 17.76 -7.95
N CYS A 13 13.27 16.64 -8.65
CA CYS A 13 12.21 15.64 -8.65
C CYS A 13 12.18 14.93 -7.29
N PRO A 14 11.03 14.85 -6.60
CA PRO A 14 10.95 14.21 -5.28
C PRO A 14 11.11 12.68 -5.34
N GLU A 15 10.82 12.03 -6.48
CA GLU A 15 10.89 10.57 -6.60
C GLU A 15 12.31 10.04 -6.78
N TYR A 16 13.08 10.68 -7.66
CA TYR A 16 14.40 10.19 -8.09
C TYR A 16 15.54 11.06 -7.55
N GLY A 17 15.22 12.21 -6.94
CA GLY A 17 16.23 13.19 -6.54
C GLY A 17 17.00 13.80 -7.71
N SER A 18 16.59 13.57 -8.96
CA SER A 18 17.22 14.15 -10.15
C SER A 18 16.79 15.59 -10.37
N ARG A 19 17.69 16.41 -10.92
CA ARG A 19 17.41 17.81 -11.25
C ARG A 19 16.35 17.88 -12.35
N LEU A 20 15.39 18.81 -12.21
CA LEU A 20 14.47 19.09 -13.31
C LEU A 20 15.24 19.65 -14.50
N LYS A 21 14.82 19.28 -15.72
CA LYS A 21 15.44 19.80 -16.95
C LYS A 21 15.44 21.34 -16.91
N PRO A 22 16.52 22.02 -17.35
CA PRO A 22 16.57 23.49 -17.36
C PRO A 22 15.42 24.13 -18.14
N ARG A 23 14.97 23.47 -19.22
CA ARG A 23 13.80 23.87 -20.05
C ARG A 23 12.45 23.41 -19.49
N ALA A 24 12.41 22.81 -18.30
CA ALA A 24 11.14 22.42 -17.69
C ALA A 24 10.33 23.67 -17.35
N ARG A 25 9.04 23.65 -17.67
CA ARG A 25 8.10 24.74 -17.36
C ARG A 25 8.24 25.19 -15.88
N PRO A 26 8.02 26.47 -15.55
CA PRO A 26 8.22 27.01 -14.20
C PRO A 26 7.52 26.19 -13.10
N GLY A 27 6.29 25.72 -13.35
CA GLY A 27 5.51 24.87 -12.45
C GLY A 27 5.76 23.35 -12.56
N ALA A 28 6.84 22.92 -13.22
CA ALA A 28 7.19 21.49 -13.23
C ALA A 28 7.70 21.07 -11.85
N VAL A 29 7.11 19.99 -11.31
CA VAL A 29 7.53 19.35 -10.05
C VAL A 29 8.30 18.06 -10.31
N PHE A 30 7.99 17.36 -11.41
CA PHE A 30 8.58 16.07 -11.76
C PHE A 30 9.44 16.16 -13.01
N CYS A 31 10.52 15.40 -13.07
CA CYS A 31 11.42 15.38 -14.22
C CYS A 31 10.81 14.71 -15.47
N SER A 32 9.76 13.90 -15.27
CA SER A 32 9.06 13.19 -16.35
C SER A 32 7.60 12.86 -15.98
N PRO A 33 6.75 12.56 -16.98
CA PRO A 33 5.42 12.00 -16.75
C PRO A 33 5.45 10.68 -15.95
N ALA A 34 6.47 9.85 -16.16
CA ALA A 34 6.65 8.60 -15.42
C ALA A 34 6.87 8.85 -13.91
N CYS A 35 7.69 9.85 -13.55
CA CYS A 35 7.87 10.23 -12.14
C CYS A 35 6.59 10.80 -11.52
N ARG A 36 5.82 11.61 -12.27
CA ARG A 36 4.50 12.08 -11.81
C ARG A 36 3.55 10.92 -11.54
N ALA A 37 3.46 9.95 -12.47
CA ALA A 37 2.59 8.80 -12.31
C ALA A 37 3.00 7.91 -11.13
N ARG A 38 4.31 7.68 -10.95
CA ARG A 38 4.85 6.96 -9.79
C ARG A 38 4.50 7.66 -8.47
N HIS A 39 4.72 8.96 -8.40
CA HIS A 39 4.40 9.77 -7.23
C HIS A 39 2.90 9.72 -6.92
N TRP A 40 2.04 9.88 -7.93
CA TRP A 40 0.59 9.81 -7.74
C TRP A 40 0.15 8.44 -7.21
N ARG A 41 0.70 7.33 -7.73
CA ARG A 41 0.42 5.98 -7.22
C ARG A 41 0.89 5.82 -5.77
N MET A 42 2.06 6.34 -5.43
CA MET A 42 2.58 6.31 -4.06
C MET A 42 1.68 7.11 -3.12
N VAL A 43 1.37 8.37 -3.43
CA VAL A 43 0.47 9.21 -2.64
C VAL A 43 -0.91 8.57 -2.49
N ARG A 44 -1.47 7.99 -3.55
CA ARG A 44 -2.77 7.30 -3.51
C ARG A 44 -2.73 6.10 -2.56
N ARG A 45 -1.67 5.28 -2.61
CA ARG A 45 -1.48 4.15 -1.68
C ARG A 45 -1.32 4.63 -0.24
N THR A 46 -0.50 5.65 0.00
CA THR A 46 -0.31 6.22 1.34
C THR A 46 -1.63 6.76 1.91
N LYS A 47 -2.41 7.49 1.11
CA LYS A 47 -3.73 7.99 1.52
C LYS A 47 -4.69 6.85 1.88
N ALA A 48 -4.75 5.79 1.07
CA ALA A 48 -5.57 4.62 1.37
C ALA A 48 -5.15 3.97 2.69
N ARG A 49 -3.84 3.83 2.93
CA ARG A 49 -3.32 3.30 4.20
C ARG A 49 -3.68 4.15 5.40
N VAL A 50 -3.51 5.48 5.29
CA VAL A 50 -3.87 6.41 6.36
C VAL A 50 -5.37 6.39 6.63
N ALA A 51 -6.21 6.25 5.61
CA ALA A 51 -7.66 6.13 5.78
C ALA A 51 -8.02 4.89 6.61
N VAL A 52 -7.45 3.74 6.29
CA VAL A 52 -7.68 2.48 7.04
C VAL A 52 -7.24 2.62 8.49
N ILE A 53 -6.06 3.19 8.74
CA ILE A 53 -5.58 3.44 10.12
C ILE A 53 -6.51 4.39 10.88
N ARG A 54 -7.05 5.42 10.21
CA ARG A 54 -7.98 6.39 10.82
C ARG A 54 -9.37 5.82 11.10
N SER A 55 -9.81 4.83 10.32
CA SER A 55 -11.09 4.14 10.55
C SER A 55 -11.08 3.28 11.81
N GLY A 56 -9.90 2.98 12.39
CA GLY A 56 -9.81 2.16 13.59
C GLY A 56 -10.38 0.75 13.38
N PRO A 57 -11.13 0.19 14.35
CA PRO A 57 -11.67 -1.17 14.27
C PRO A 57 -12.52 -1.43 13.01
N ASP A 58 -13.20 -0.41 12.48
CA ASP A 58 -14.03 -0.54 11.27
C ASP A 58 -13.19 -0.67 9.98
N GLY A 59 -11.90 -0.33 10.03
CA GLY A 59 -10.94 -0.54 8.95
C GLY A 59 -10.23 -1.89 8.99
N GLU A 60 -10.44 -2.66 10.05
CA GLU A 60 -9.81 -3.96 10.26
C GLU A 60 -10.73 -5.09 9.79
N ALA A 61 -10.15 -6.08 9.12
CA ALA A 61 -10.83 -7.32 8.78
C ALA A 61 -10.30 -8.44 9.69
N VAL A 62 -11.19 -9.32 10.13
CA VAL A 62 -10.85 -10.40 11.07
C VAL A 62 -10.88 -11.75 10.35
N CYS A 63 -9.86 -12.58 10.59
CA CYS A 63 -9.82 -13.92 10.01
C CYS A 63 -10.95 -14.79 10.61
N PRO A 64 -11.86 -15.37 9.81
CA PRO A 64 -12.91 -16.23 10.33
C PRO A 64 -12.37 -17.57 10.86
N VAL A 65 -11.10 -17.90 10.60
CA VAL A 65 -10.49 -19.19 10.97
C VAL A 65 -9.64 -19.07 12.24
N CYS A 66 -8.96 -17.95 12.45
CA CYS A 66 -8.00 -17.80 13.54
C CYS A 66 -8.17 -16.49 14.34
N GLY A 67 -9.15 -15.66 14.00
CA GLY A 67 -9.43 -14.41 14.71
C GLY A 67 -8.39 -13.29 14.53
N THR A 68 -7.32 -13.51 13.76
CA THR A 68 -6.28 -12.48 13.57
C THR A 68 -6.85 -11.28 12.79
N PRO A 69 -6.82 -10.06 13.36
CA PRO A 69 -7.19 -8.85 12.64
C PRO A 69 -6.08 -8.42 11.66
N TRP A 70 -6.45 -7.73 10.58
CA TRP A 70 -5.51 -7.03 9.71
C TRP A 70 -6.15 -5.78 9.11
N ALA A 71 -5.32 -4.79 8.77
CA ALA A 71 -5.74 -3.60 8.05
C ALA A 71 -6.05 -3.93 6.57
N ALA A 72 -7.34 -3.96 6.21
CA ALA A 72 -7.79 -4.32 4.86
C ALA A 72 -7.30 -3.30 3.82
N GLY A 73 -6.73 -3.76 2.71
CA GLY A 73 -6.13 -2.89 1.69
C GLY A 73 -4.73 -2.35 2.03
N VAL A 74 -4.22 -2.58 3.24
CA VAL A 74 -2.89 -2.14 3.70
C VAL A 74 -1.93 -3.32 3.81
N GLU A 75 -2.26 -4.27 4.68
CA GLU A 75 -1.47 -5.48 4.92
C GLU A 75 -1.85 -6.57 3.92
N ARG A 76 -3.13 -6.61 3.52
CA ARG A 76 -3.71 -7.55 2.55
C ARG A 76 -4.62 -6.84 1.56
N ARG A 77 -5.05 -7.53 0.51
CA ARG A 77 -6.03 -6.98 -0.43
C ARG A 77 -7.32 -6.62 0.32
N ALA A 78 -8.02 -5.60 -0.17
CA ALA A 78 -9.24 -5.11 0.47
C ALA A 78 -10.37 -6.16 0.49
N ASP A 79 -10.37 -7.08 -0.47
CA ASP A 79 -11.30 -8.19 -0.62
C ASP A 79 -10.78 -9.51 0.00
N ALA A 80 -9.64 -9.48 0.69
CA ALA A 80 -9.11 -10.68 1.32
C ALA A 80 -10.02 -11.11 2.48
N VAL A 81 -10.46 -12.36 2.49
CA VAL A 81 -11.26 -12.96 3.57
C VAL A 81 -10.40 -13.71 4.59
N TYR A 82 -9.21 -14.16 4.19
CA TYR A 82 -8.33 -14.98 5.03
C TYR A 82 -6.97 -14.32 5.24
N CYS A 83 -6.48 -14.36 6.48
CA CYS A 83 -5.16 -13.83 6.86
C CYS A 83 -3.98 -14.61 6.27
N SER A 84 -4.19 -15.76 5.63
CA SER A 84 -3.10 -16.56 5.03
C SER A 84 -3.64 -17.66 4.11
N PRO A 85 -2.80 -18.21 3.20
CA PRO A 85 -3.13 -19.42 2.46
C PRO A 85 -3.48 -20.60 3.38
N ARG A 86 -2.79 -20.74 4.53
CA ARG A 86 -3.06 -21.78 5.52
C ARG A 86 -4.50 -21.71 6.05
N CYS A 87 -4.99 -20.51 6.41
CA CYS A 87 -6.37 -20.33 6.87
C CYS A 87 -7.38 -20.58 5.74
N ARG A 88 -7.08 -20.17 4.51
CA ARG A 88 -7.93 -20.48 3.35
C ARG A 88 -8.07 -22.00 3.16
N THR A 89 -6.97 -22.74 3.20
CA THR A 89 -6.98 -24.20 3.06
C THR A 89 -7.74 -24.87 4.19
N ARG A 90 -7.57 -24.42 5.45
CA ARG A 90 -8.34 -24.94 6.59
C ARG A 90 -9.84 -24.73 6.41
N ALA A 91 -10.26 -23.50 6.08
CA ALA A 91 -11.67 -23.21 5.80
C ALA A 91 -12.22 -24.03 4.62
N TRP A 92 -11.41 -24.36 3.62
CA TRP A 92 -11.82 -25.28 2.55
C TRP A 92 -11.99 -26.72 3.08
N ARG A 93 -11.03 -27.25 3.84
CA ARG A 93 -11.12 -28.60 4.43
C ARG A 93 -12.31 -28.75 5.36
N ASP A 94 -12.54 -27.76 6.23
CA ASP A 94 -13.67 -27.78 7.16
C ASP A 94 -14.99 -27.85 6.36
N ARG A 95 -15.14 -27.04 5.30
CA ARG A 95 -16.30 -27.12 4.40
C ARG A 95 -16.47 -28.49 3.75
N GLN A 96 -15.38 -29.17 3.37
CA GLN A 96 -15.45 -30.51 2.81
C GLN A 96 -15.85 -31.57 3.85
N ALA A 97 -15.34 -31.45 5.08
CA ALA A 97 -15.69 -32.36 6.18
C ALA A 97 -17.18 -32.29 6.54
N PHE A 98 -17.81 -31.13 6.39
CA PHE A 98 -19.26 -30.95 6.55
C PHE A 98 -20.06 -31.20 5.25
N ALA A 99 -19.38 -31.39 4.11
CA ALA A 99 -20.01 -31.69 2.83
C ALA A 99 -20.10 -33.20 2.54
N GLU A 100 -19.46 -34.06 3.33
CA GLU A 100 -19.71 -35.50 3.34
C GLU A 100 -20.94 -35.82 4.21
N PRO A 101 -22.05 -36.33 3.63
CA PRO A 101 -23.17 -36.84 4.39
C PRO A 101 -22.87 -38.26 4.90
N SER A 102 -23.14 -38.47 6.18
CA SER A 102 -23.59 -39.73 6.80
C SER A 102 -23.67 -40.97 5.90
N GLN A 103 -22.79 -41.95 6.15
CA GLN A 103 -23.00 -43.38 5.89
C GLN A 103 -22.71 -44.15 7.18
#